data_AF-A0A3Q8WRN7-F1
#
_entry.id   AF-A0A3Q8WRN7-F1
#
_cell.length_a   1.000
_cell.length_b   1.000
_cell.length_c   1.000
_cell.angle_alpha   90.00
_cell.angle_beta   90.00
_cell.angle_gamma   90.00
#
_symmetry.space_group_name_H-M   'P 1'
#
loop_
_entity.id
_entity.type
_entity.pdbx_description
1 polymer ?
#
loop_
_entity_poly.entity_id
_entity_poly.type
_entity_poly.pdbx_seq_one_letter_code
_entity_poly.pdbx_strand_id
1 'polypeptide(L)'
;ARDGLKPVHRRILYAMHELGLTSKVAYKKSARIVGDVIGKYHPHGDNAVYDALVRMAQDFSMRLELVDGQGNFGSIDGDNAAAMRYTEARMTKASEEILRDIDKDTIDFVPNYDDTLKEPDILPSRLPNLLVNGANGIAVGMATSIPPHRMDEIIDALAHVLENPNAELDEILEFVKGP
;
A
#
# COMPACT_ATOMS: atom_id res chain seq x y z
N ALA A 1 -2.30 -12.26 0.02
CA ALA A 1 -0.86 -12.35 0.34
C ALA A 1 0.01 -11.62 -0.68
N ARG A 2 -0.15 -11.91 -2.00
CA ARG A 2 0.71 -11.47 -3.10
C ARG A 2 1.24 -10.02 -3.04
N ASP A 3 0.40 -9.02 -2.80
CA ASP A 3 0.81 -7.59 -2.76
C ASP A 3 0.85 -6.98 -1.35
N GLY A 4 0.41 -7.72 -0.32
CA GLY A 4 0.33 -7.23 1.05
C GLY A 4 -0.69 -6.10 1.30
N LEU A 5 -1.62 -5.83 0.37
CA LEU A 5 -2.55 -4.71 0.48
C LEU A 5 -4.00 -5.17 0.74
N LYS A 6 -4.70 -4.43 1.61
CA LYS A 6 -6.16 -4.49 1.73
C LYS A 6 -6.81 -3.78 0.53
N PRO A 7 -8.09 -4.08 0.20
CA PRO A 7 -8.79 -3.47 -0.93
C PRO A 7 -8.72 -1.93 -0.96
N VAL A 8 -8.92 -1.25 0.18
CA VAL A 8 -8.88 0.22 0.24
C VAL A 8 -7.51 0.79 -0.15
N HIS A 9 -6.40 0.18 0.33
CA HIS A 9 -5.05 0.63 -0.02
C HIS A 9 -4.77 0.44 -1.51
N ARG A 10 -5.16 -0.72 -2.07
CA ARG A 10 -5.02 -1.01 -3.50
C ARG A 10 -5.75 0.01 -4.37
N ARG A 11 -7.01 0.31 -4.01
CA ARG A 11 -7.84 1.29 -4.72
C ARG A 11 -7.29 2.70 -4.63
N ILE A 12 -6.72 3.10 -3.50
CA ILE A 12 -6.04 4.40 -3.36
C ILE A 12 -4.85 4.48 -4.30
N LEU A 13 -3.93 3.51 -4.26
CA LEU A 13 -2.75 3.53 -5.13
C LEU A 13 -3.12 3.46 -6.61
N TYR A 14 -4.12 2.65 -6.97
CA TYR A 14 -4.60 2.56 -8.34
C TYR A 14 -5.25 3.88 -8.82
N ALA A 15 -6.10 4.51 -8.01
CA ALA A 15 -6.66 5.82 -8.36
C ALA A 15 -5.57 6.91 -8.49
N MET A 16 -4.55 6.89 -7.61
CA MET A 16 -3.40 7.80 -7.71
C MET A 16 -2.58 7.55 -8.99
N HIS A 17 -2.46 6.29 -9.41
CA HIS A 17 -1.83 5.90 -10.68
C HIS A 17 -2.60 6.45 -11.87
N GLU A 18 -3.92 6.24 -11.94
CA GLU A 18 -4.76 6.77 -13.01
C GLU A 18 -4.76 8.30 -13.09
N LEU A 19 -4.65 8.96 -11.94
CA LEU A 19 -4.51 10.41 -11.85
C LEU A 19 -3.10 10.92 -12.23
N GLY A 20 -2.15 10.02 -12.48
CA GLY A 20 -0.77 10.35 -12.85
C GLY A 20 0.06 10.94 -11.70
N LEU A 21 -0.28 10.62 -10.43
CA LEU A 21 0.31 11.23 -9.23
C LEU A 21 1.66 10.58 -8.84
N THR A 22 2.58 10.49 -9.80
CA THR A 22 3.94 9.99 -9.55
C THR A 22 4.70 10.83 -8.50
N SER A 23 5.76 10.25 -7.94
CA SER A 23 6.68 10.88 -7.00
C SER A 23 7.37 12.15 -7.52
N LYS A 24 7.33 12.38 -8.84
CA LYS A 24 7.98 13.53 -9.49
C LYS A 24 7.03 14.70 -9.77
N VAL A 25 5.72 14.48 -9.73
CA VAL A 25 4.75 15.58 -9.96
C VAL A 25 4.50 16.38 -8.69
N ALA A 26 3.90 17.56 -8.84
CA ALA A 26 3.44 18.35 -7.71
C ALA A 26 2.33 17.62 -6.94
N TYR A 27 2.30 17.82 -5.62
CA TYR A 27 1.26 17.29 -4.75
C TYR A 27 -0.15 17.71 -5.22
N LYS A 28 -1.15 16.86 -4.94
CA LYS A 28 -2.56 17.14 -5.21
C LYS A 28 -3.38 17.02 -3.94
N LYS A 29 -4.43 17.83 -3.83
CA LYS A 29 -5.36 17.81 -2.70
C LYS A 29 -5.85 16.39 -2.40
N SER A 30 -5.75 15.97 -1.14
CA SER A 30 -6.21 14.64 -0.72
C SER A 30 -7.69 14.44 -1.00
N ALA A 31 -8.50 15.51 -0.87
CA ALA A 31 -9.93 15.50 -1.24
C ALA A 31 -10.19 15.05 -2.69
N ARG A 32 -9.30 15.37 -3.63
CA ARG A 32 -9.43 14.92 -5.03
C ARG A 32 -9.17 13.43 -5.14
N ILE A 33 -8.12 12.93 -4.49
CA ILE A 33 -7.74 11.51 -4.52
C ILE A 33 -8.86 10.67 -3.88
N VAL A 34 -9.33 11.08 -2.70
CA VAL A 34 -10.42 10.41 -1.97
C VAL A 34 -11.71 10.40 -2.79
N GLY A 35 -12.05 11.52 -3.43
CA GLY A 35 -13.22 11.62 -4.32
C GLY A 35 -13.17 10.65 -5.50
N ASP A 36 -12.03 10.54 -6.18
CA ASP A 36 -11.83 9.59 -7.28
C ASP A 36 -11.95 8.13 -6.81
N VAL A 37 -11.37 7.79 -5.65
CA VAL A 37 -11.46 6.44 -5.08
C VAL A 37 -12.90 6.05 -4.79
N ILE A 38 -13.68 6.92 -4.15
CA ILE A 38 -15.07 6.61 -3.78
C ILE A 38 -15.96 6.56 -5.02
N GLY A 39 -15.79 7.52 -5.93
CA GLY A 39 -16.61 7.63 -7.13
C GLY A 39 -16.42 6.48 -8.11
N LYS A 40 -15.27 5.80 -8.10
CA LYS A 40 -14.94 4.74 -9.07
C LYS A 40 -14.85 3.34 -8.46
N TYR A 41 -14.25 3.20 -7.28
CA TYR A 41 -13.76 1.90 -6.81
C TYR A 41 -14.23 1.51 -5.41
N HIS A 42 -14.48 2.45 -4.51
CA HIS A 42 -14.73 2.15 -3.10
C HIS A 42 -16.02 2.83 -2.59
N PRO A 43 -17.21 2.22 -2.76
CA PRO A 43 -18.51 2.82 -2.43
C PRO A 43 -18.79 2.81 -0.92
N HIS A 44 -17.84 3.30 -0.13
CA HIS A 44 -17.87 3.43 1.31
C HIS A 44 -17.53 4.87 1.72
N GLY A 45 -17.64 5.18 3.01
CA GLY A 45 -17.44 6.53 3.53
C GLY A 45 -16.05 7.10 3.22
N ASP A 46 -16.01 8.40 2.96
CA ASP A 46 -14.80 9.16 2.65
C ASP A 46 -13.76 9.15 3.76
N ASN A 47 -14.21 9.20 5.01
CA ASN A 47 -13.31 9.13 6.17
C ASN A 47 -12.48 7.83 6.16
N ALA A 48 -13.08 6.68 5.85
CA ALA A 48 -12.33 5.41 5.84
C ALA A 48 -11.24 5.37 4.76
N VAL A 49 -11.49 5.99 3.60
CA VAL A 49 -10.51 6.12 2.51
C VAL A 49 -9.42 7.12 2.91
N TYR A 50 -9.81 8.26 3.49
CA TYR A 50 -8.86 9.28 3.90
C TYR A 50 -7.95 8.82 5.04
N ASP A 51 -8.48 8.13 6.05
CA ASP A 51 -7.70 7.57 7.15
C ASP A 51 -6.69 6.53 6.65
N ALA A 52 -7.09 5.70 5.68
CA ALA A 52 -6.19 4.76 5.03
C ALA A 52 -5.08 5.47 4.23
N LEU A 53 -5.41 6.54 3.49
CA LEU A 53 -4.44 7.38 2.78
C LEU A 53 -3.46 8.04 3.76
N VAL A 54 -3.96 8.61 4.85
CA VAL A 54 -3.16 9.25 5.90
C VAL A 54 -2.17 8.26 6.48
N ARG A 55 -2.63 7.06 6.85
CA ARG A 55 -1.75 6.02 7.42
C ARG A 55 -0.64 5.59 6.46
N MET A 56 -0.89 5.61 5.14
CA MET A 56 0.12 5.30 4.11
C MET A 56 1.20 6.37 3.94
N ALA A 57 1.00 7.55 4.55
CA ALA A 57 1.89 8.70 4.50
C ALA A 57 2.52 9.05 5.87
N GLN A 58 2.46 8.12 6.82
CA GLN A 58 3.01 8.29 8.16
C GLN A 58 4.18 7.33 8.38
N ASP A 59 5.39 7.87 8.48
CA ASP A 59 6.63 7.15 8.77
C ASP A 59 6.62 6.36 10.10
N PHE A 60 5.86 6.83 11.09
CA PHE A 60 5.65 6.15 12.36
C PHE A 60 4.60 5.03 12.30
N SER A 61 3.82 4.94 11.22
CA SER A 61 2.79 3.92 11.01
C SER A 61 3.20 2.83 10.00
N MET A 62 4.05 3.18 9.03
CA MET A 62 4.51 2.28 7.97
C MET A 62 6.01 2.39 7.80
N ARG A 63 6.71 1.25 7.79
CA ARG A 63 8.16 1.19 7.62
C ARG A 63 8.61 1.68 6.24
N LEU A 64 7.79 1.42 5.22
CA LEU A 64 7.97 1.92 3.86
C LEU A 64 6.69 2.64 3.43
N GLU A 65 6.72 3.97 3.49
CA GLU A 65 5.60 4.81 3.07
C GLU A 65 5.24 4.59 1.61
N LEU A 66 3.94 4.50 1.34
CA LEU A 66 3.39 4.31 -0.01
C LEU A 66 2.82 5.63 -0.56
N VAL A 67 2.52 6.58 0.31
CA VAL A 67 2.05 7.92 -0.05
C VAL A 67 3.02 8.95 0.53
N ASP A 68 3.40 9.94 -0.30
CA ASP A 68 4.15 11.12 0.12
C ASP A 68 3.14 12.24 0.39
N GLY A 69 2.99 12.62 1.66
CA GLY A 69 2.02 13.60 2.13
C GLY A 69 2.64 14.98 2.38
N GLN A 70 1.90 16.04 2.03
CA GLN A 70 2.24 17.43 2.34
C GLN A 70 1.13 18.07 3.21
N GLY A 71 1.52 18.57 4.37
CA GLY A 71 0.62 19.17 5.37
C GLY A 71 0.67 18.41 6.70
N ASN A 72 -0.33 18.61 7.55
CA ASN A 72 -0.44 17.87 8.81
C ASN A 72 -1.12 16.51 8.59
N PHE A 73 -0.33 15.43 8.65
CA PHE A 73 -0.78 14.04 8.56
C PHE A 73 -0.85 13.33 9.93
N GLY A 74 -0.87 14.09 11.03
CA GLY A 74 -0.94 13.56 12.39
C GLY A 74 0.44 13.36 13.02
N SER A 75 0.44 12.85 14.25
CA SER A 75 1.66 12.66 15.05
C SER A 75 1.61 11.36 15.86
N ILE A 76 2.77 10.95 16.39
CA ILE A 76 2.88 9.81 17.32
C ILE A 76 2.16 10.06 18.65
N ASP A 77 1.92 11.32 19.01
CA ASP A 77 1.23 11.72 20.23
C ASP A 77 -0.30 11.53 20.14
N GLY A 78 -0.79 11.07 18.98
CA GLY A 78 -2.21 10.80 18.73
C GLY A 78 -2.96 11.96 18.10
N ASP A 79 -2.26 12.99 17.60
CA ASP A 79 -2.91 14.05 16.84
C ASP A 79 -3.45 13.51 15.52
N ASN A 80 -4.71 13.82 15.24
CA ASN A 80 -5.33 13.49 13.97
C ASN A 80 -4.74 14.34 12.83
N ALA A 81 -4.74 13.79 11.61
CA ALA A 81 -4.45 14.56 10.43
C ALA A 81 -5.42 15.74 10.26
N ALA A 82 -4.94 16.81 9.62
CA ALA A 82 -5.84 17.88 9.19
C ALA A 82 -6.86 17.35 8.16
N ALA A 83 -7.99 18.04 8.01
CA ALA A 83 -9.00 17.64 7.04
C ALA A 83 -8.45 17.56 5.60
N MET A 84 -8.95 16.62 4.79
CA MET A 84 -8.48 16.32 3.43
C MET A 84 -8.48 17.50 2.42
N ARG A 85 -9.16 18.61 2.76
CA ARG A 85 -9.12 19.87 2.00
C ARG A 85 -7.83 20.67 2.19
N TYR A 86 -7.11 20.42 3.28
CA TYR A 86 -5.86 21.11 3.63
C TYR A 86 -4.62 20.30 3.27
N THR A 87 -4.70 18.97 3.33
CA THR A 87 -3.59 18.09 2.98
C THR A 87 -3.49 17.85 1.48
N GLU A 88 -2.28 17.54 1.03
CA GLU A 88 -1.99 17.12 -0.33
C GLU A 88 -1.15 15.85 -0.31
N ALA A 89 -1.20 15.06 -1.39
CA ALA A 89 -0.50 13.80 -1.49
C ALA A 89 -0.08 13.49 -2.93
N ARG A 90 0.94 12.63 -3.06
CA ARG A 90 1.36 11.94 -4.30
C ARG A 90 1.96 10.58 -3.93
N MET A 91 2.26 9.74 -4.92
CA MET A 91 2.87 8.43 -4.66
C MET A 91 4.34 8.56 -4.25
N THR A 92 4.81 7.65 -3.41
CA THR A 92 6.26 7.45 -3.22
C THR A 92 6.84 6.65 -4.40
N LYS A 93 8.17 6.60 -4.50
CA LYS A 93 8.86 5.71 -5.47
C LYS A 93 8.54 4.23 -5.22
N ALA A 94 8.30 3.83 -3.96
CA ALA A 94 7.93 2.47 -3.62
C ALA A 94 6.58 2.08 -4.25
N SER A 95 5.59 2.98 -4.18
CA SER A 95 4.30 2.77 -4.84
C SER A 95 4.42 2.66 -6.36
N GLU A 96 5.30 3.45 -6.99
CA GLU A 96 5.59 3.30 -8.43
C GLU A 96 6.13 1.89 -8.76
N GLU A 97 7.03 1.33 -7.94
CA GLU A 97 7.52 -0.04 -8.16
C GLU A 97 6.46 -1.11 -7.87
N ILE A 98 5.51 -0.86 -6.95
CA ILE A 98 4.37 -1.75 -6.71
C ILE A 98 3.43 -1.78 -7.92
N LEU A 99 3.21 -0.64 -8.57
CA LEU A 99 2.31 -0.47 -9.72
C LEU A 99 3.00 -0.71 -11.07
N ARG A 100 4.32 -0.91 -11.07
CA ARG A 100 5.11 -1.01 -12.29
C ARG A 100 4.61 -2.17 -13.16
N ASP A 101 4.50 -1.88 -14.45
CA ASP A 101 4.07 -2.83 -15.49
C ASP A 101 2.59 -3.26 -15.41
N ILE A 102 1.74 -2.58 -14.61
CA ILE A 102 0.31 -2.89 -14.49
C ILE A 102 -0.46 -2.91 -15.82
N ASP A 103 -0.05 -2.07 -16.80
CA ASP A 103 -0.67 -1.99 -18.13
C ASP A 103 -0.19 -3.09 -19.11
N LYS A 104 0.69 -4.00 -18.67
CA LYS A 104 1.31 -5.03 -19.53
C LYS A 104 0.72 -6.42 -19.32
N ASP A 105 -0.57 -6.49 -19.00
CA ASP A 105 -1.30 -7.76 -18.82
C ASP A 105 -0.64 -8.68 -17.76
N THR A 106 -0.09 -8.08 -16.69
CA THR A 106 0.62 -8.81 -15.64
C THR A 106 -0.29 -9.33 -14.53
N ILE A 107 -1.50 -8.79 -14.44
CA ILE A 107 -2.50 -9.11 -13.42
C ILE A 107 -3.90 -9.07 -14.03
N ASP A 108 -4.83 -9.79 -13.41
CA ASP A 108 -6.22 -9.76 -13.80
C ASP A 108 -6.90 -8.48 -13.30
N PHE A 109 -7.77 -7.94 -14.16
CA PHE A 109 -8.69 -6.86 -13.80
C PHE A 109 -10.11 -7.41 -13.65
N VAL A 110 -10.79 -6.99 -12.60
CA VAL A 110 -12.18 -7.34 -12.29
C VAL A 110 -13.08 -6.13 -12.48
N PRO A 111 -14.38 -6.31 -12.78
CA PRO A 111 -15.35 -5.21 -12.76
C PRO A 111 -15.36 -4.50 -11.39
N ASN A 112 -15.58 -3.18 -11.39
CA ASN A 112 -15.80 -2.43 -10.16
C ASN A 112 -17.21 -2.72 -9.58
N TYR A 113 -17.60 -2.00 -8.52
CA TYR A 113 -18.83 -2.30 -7.77
C TYR A 113 -20.15 -2.13 -8.55
N ASP A 114 -20.15 -1.39 -9.66
CA ASP A 114 -21.32 -1.16 -10.52
C ASP A 114 -21.12 -1.67 -11.96
N ASP A 115 -20.07 -2.47 -12.18
CA ASP A 115 -19.70 -3.07 -13.47
C ASP A 115 -19.44 -2.06 -14.61
N THR A 116 -19.25 -0.77 -14.32
CA THR A 116 -18.99 0.26 -15.35
C THR A 116 -17.51 0.49 -15.63
N LEU A 117 -16.64 0.14 -14.68
CA LEU A 117 -15.18 0.28 -14.75
C LEU A 117 -14.51 -1.05 -14.39
N LYS A 118 -13.18 -1.08 -14.48
CA LYS A 118 -12.36 -2.19 -14.02
C LYS A 118 -11.38 -1.74 -12.95
N GLU A 119 -11.08 -2.63 -12.02
CA GLU A 119 -10.05 -2.45 -11.00
C GLU A 119 -9.13 -3.68 -10.92
N PRO A 120 -7.87 -3.52 -10.50
CA PRO A 120 -6.96 -4.65 -10.34
C PRO A 120 -7.37 -5.56 -9.18
N ASP A 121 -7.42 -6.88 -9.39
CA ASP A 121 -7.62 -7.86 -8.29
C ASP A 121 -6.44 -7.78 -7.28
N ILE A 122 -5.23 -7.70 -7.83
CA ILE A 122 -3.96 -7.51 -7.11
C ILE A 122 -3.08 -6.50 -7.85
N LEU A 123 -2.12 -5.89 -7.15
CA LEU A 123 -1.06 -5.11 -7.82
C LEU A 123 0.11 -6.01 -8.24
N PRO A 124 0.85 -5.66 -9.31
CA PRO A 124 2.03 -6.43 -9.76
C PRO A 124 3.06 -6.67 -8.65
N SER A 125 3.26 -5.68 -7.77
CA SER A 125 4.06 -5.74 -6.54
C SER A 125 5.46 -6.35 -6.72
N ARG A 126 6.42 -5.54 -7.17
CA ARG A 126 7.84 -5.93 -7.25
C ARG A 126 8.59 -5.86 -5.92
N LEU A 127 7.89 -5.53 -4.84
CA LEU A 127 8.41 -5.42 -3.48
C LEU A 127 7.70 -6.44 -2.58
N PRO A 128 8.39 -7.05 -1.59
CA PRO A 128 7.80 -7.95 -0.61
C PRO A 128 7.01 -7.17 0.46
N ASN A 129 6.04 -6.35 0.02
CA ASN A 129 5.36 -5.34 0.82
C ASN A 129 4.66 -5.91 2.07
N LEU A 130 4.11 -7.13 1.99
CA LEU A 130 3.46 -7.77 3.14
C LEU A 130 4.40 -7.93 4.34
N LEU A 131 5.66 -8.32 4.10
CA LEU A 131 6.64 -8.54 5.16
C LEU A 131 7.31 -7.23 5.55
N VAL A 132 7.58 -6.35 4.57
CA VAL A 132 8.22 -5.05 4.83
C VAL A 132 7.34 -4.12 5.66
N ASN A 133 6.06 -4.00 5.31
CA ASN A 133 5.13 -3.11 5.99
C ASN A 133 4.24 -3.80 7.03
N GLY A 134 4.18 -5.13 7.01
CA GLY A 134 3.30 -5.89 7.89
C GLY A 134 1.82 -5.72 7.55
N ALA A 135 0.96 -6.27 8.41
CA ALA A 135 -0.48 -6.15 8.27
C ALA A 135 -1.17 -6.36 9.63
N ASN A 136 -2.15 -5.50 9.94
CA ASN A 136 -3.03 -5.66 11.09
C ASN A 136 -4.48 -5.60 10.64
N GLY A 137 -5.30 -6.56 11.05
CA GLY A 137 -6.72 -6.60 10.68
C GLY A 137 -7.54 -7.60 11.49
N ILE A 138 -8.79 -7.23 11.76
CA ILE A 138 -9.77 -8.09 12.44
C ILE A 138 -10.91 -8.28 11.44
N ALA A 139 -11.25 -9.55 11.17
CA ALA A 139 -12.38 -9.94 10.33
C ALA A 139 -13.42 -10.69 11.19
N VAL A 140 -14.44 -11.26 10.57
CA VAL A 140 -15.43 -12.07 11.28
C VAL A 140 -14.84 -13.46 11.57
N GLY A 141 -14.58 -13.74 12.85
CA GLY A 141 -14.06 -15.05 13.30
C GLY A 141 -12.56 -15.27 13.13
N MET A 142 -11.80 -14.27 12.65
CA MET A 142 -10.34 -14.36 12.50
C MET A 142 -9.68 -12.98 12.63
N ALA A 143 -8.39 -12.96 12.97
CA ALA A 143 -7.57 -11.76 13.02
C ALA A 143 -6.17 -12.04 12.46
N THR A 144 -5.48 -10.98 12.03
CA THR A 144 -4.10 -11.02 11.56
C THR A 144 -3.29 -9.90 12.19
N SER A 145 -2.06 -10.24 12.59
CA SER A 145 -1.04 -9.33 13.08
C SER A 145 0.31 -9.81 12.57
N ILE A 146 0.85 -9.10 11.59
CA ILE A 146 2.15 -9.38 10.96
C ILE A 146 2.99 -8.11 11.19
N PRO A 147 4.10 -8.19 11.93
CA PRO A 147 4.97 -7.05 12.15
C PRO A 147 5.77 -6.69 10.87
N PRO A 148 6.17 -5.43 10.70
CA PRO A 148 7.06 -5.02 9.62
C PRO A 148 8.46 -5.61 9.82
N HIS A 149 9.21 -5.76 8.74
CA HIS A 149 10.58 -6.28 8.73
C HIS A 149 11.50 -5.39 7.90
N ARG A 150 12.80 -5.56 8.08
CA ARG A 150 13.85 -4.94 7.26
C ARG A 150 13.83 -5.42 5.81
N MET A 151 13.74 -4.48 4.87
CA MET A 151 13.65 -4.80 3.44
C MET A 151 14.90 -5.51 2.91
N ASP A 152 16.08 -5.12 3.37
CA ASP A 152 17.34 -5.76 3.02
C ASP A 152 17.38 -7.23 3.47
N GLU A 153 16.99 -7.52 4.72
CA GLU A 153 16.93 -8.90 5.24
C GLU A 153 15.92 -9.77 4.45
N ILE A 154 14.75 -9.22 4.10
CA ILE A 154 13.76 -9.96 3.31
C ILE A 154 14.24 -10.21 1.88
N ILE A 155 14.98 -9.28 1.28
CA ILE A 155 15.55 -9.46 -0.07
C ILE A 155 16.67 -10.51 -0.05
N ASP A 156 17.55 -10.48 0.95
CA ASP A 156 18.63 -11.46 1.09
C ASP A 156 18.07 -12.87 1.31
N ALA A 157 17.05 -12.99 2.18
CA ALA A 157 16.32 -14.25 2.38
C ALA A 157 15.65 -14.75 1.08
N LEU A 158 15.01 -13.86 0.32
CA LEU A 158 14.39 -14.20 -0.96
C LEU A 158 15.44 -14.69 -1.97
N ALA A 159 16.59 -14.02 -2.07
CA ALA A 159 17.68 -14.43 -2.93
C ALA A 159 18.19 -15.82 -2.55
N HIS A 160 18.35 -16.10 -1.25
CA HIS A 160 18.75 -17.41 -0.76
C HIS A 160 17.75 -18.51 -1.13
N VAL A 161 16.44 -18.26 -0.97
CA VAL A 161 15.37 -19.22 -1.33
C VAL A 161 15.30 -19.46 -2.85
N LEU A 162 15.60 -18.45 -3.67
CA LEU A 162 15.66 -18.61 -5.13
C LEU A 162 16.80 -19.54 -5.56
N GLU A 163 17.94 -19.48 -4.87
CA GLU A 163 19.09 -20.35 -5.12
C GLU A 163 18.92 -21.74 -4.48
N ASN A 164 18.19 -21.81 -3.36
CA ASN A 164 17.97 -23.02 -2.57
C ASN A 164 16.46 -23.24 -2.33
N PRO A 165 15.70 -23.78 -3.30
CA PRO A 165 14.24 -23.88 -3.21
C PRO A 165 13.71 -24.78 -2.08
N ASN A 166 14.57 -25.63 -1.51
CA ASN A 166 14.25 -26.52 -0.39
C ASN A 166 14.86 -26.03 0.93
N ALA A 167 15.29 -24.76 1.01
CA ALA A 167 15.84 -24.19 2.23
C ALA A 167 14.84 -24.32 3.38
N GLU A 168 15.32 -24.80 4.52
CA GLU A 168 14.51 -24.94 5.72
C GLU A 168 14.38 -23.61 6.46
N LEU A 169 13.38 -23.49 7.33
CA LEU A 169 13.11 -22.24 8.04
C LEU A 169 14.32 -21.74 8.84
N ASP A 170 15.09 -22.64 9.46
CA ASP A 170 16.27 -22.28 10.25
C ASP A 170 17.34 -21.58 9.41
N GLU A 171 17.50 -21.96 8.14
CA GLU A 171 18.44 -21.32 7.20
C GLU A 171 17.94 -19.92 6.79
N ILE A 172 16.63 -19.77 6.60
CA ILE A 172 16.01 -18.47 6.26
C ILE A 172 16.15 -17.48 7.44
N LEU A 173 16.02 -17.97 8.67
CA LEU A 173 16.17 -17.15 9.89
C LEU A 173 17.63 -16.70 10.14
N GLU A 174 18.62 -17.25 9.43
CA GLU A 174 19.96 -16.69 9.40
C GLU A 174 20.02 -15.32 8.70
N PHE A 175 19.04 -15.00 7.85
CA PHE A 175 18.93 -13.70 7.17
C PHE A 175 17.95 -12.77 7.89
N VAL A 176 16.77 -13.27 8.27
CA VAL A 176 15.70 -12.49 8.90
C VAL A 176 15.85 -12.51 10.42
N LYS A 177 16.38 -11.43 11.00
CA LYS A 177 16.71 -11.35 12.44
C LYS A 177 15.50 -11.09 13.33
N GLY A 178 14.44 -10.55 12.73
CA GLY A 178 13.18 -10.25 13.39
C GLY A 178 12.54 -8.99 12.79
N PRO A 179 11.47 -8.50 13.43
CA PRO A 179 10.86 -7.21 13.09
C PRO A 179 11.80 -6.00 13.21
#